data_AF-A0A1I1NI78-F1
#
_entry.id   AF-A0A1I1NI78-F1
#
_cell.length_a   1.000
_cell.length_b   1.000
_cell.length_c   1.000
_cell.angle_alpha   90.00
_cell.angle_beta   90.00
_cell.angle_gamma   90.00
#
_symmetry.space_group_name_H-M   'P 1'
#
loop_
_entity.id
_entity.type
_entity.pdbx_description
1 polymer ?
#
loop_
_entity_poly.entity_id
_entity_poly.type
_entity_poly.pdbx_seq_one_letter_code
_entity_poly.pdbx_strand_id
1 'polypeptide(L)' 'MIILNEAQSRHLAGSFRAYGLGQLAAFGYSGIQAEAWWTVALSASFLLIFEMAALIALKDVENLQ' A
#
# COMPACT_ATOMS: atom_id res chain seq x y z
N MET A 1 -3.01 -10.01 -18.65
CA MET A 1 -3.71 -9.28 -17.57
C MET A 1 -4.63 -10.30 -16.91
N ILE A 2 -4.30 -10.75 -15.69
CA ILE A 2 -5.16 -11.72 -14.99
C ILE A 2 -6.38 -10.94 -14.52
N ILE A 3 -7.57 -11.29 -15.01
CA ILE A 3 -8.83 -10.69 -14.56
C ILE A 3 -9.12 -11.30 -13.19
N LEU A 4 -8.95 -10.50 -12.14
CA LEU A 4 -9.31 -10.89 -10.78
C LEU A 4 -10.81 -10.71 -10.60
N ASN A 5 -11.45 -11.62 -9.86
CA ASN A 5 -12.82 -11.40 -9.41
C ASN A 5 -12.87 -10.38 -8.27
N GLU A 6 -14.06 -9.86 -7.96
CA GLU A 6 -14.25 -8.82 -6.94
C GLU A 6 -13.63 -9.16 -5.59
N ALA A 7 -13.80 -10.40 -5.11
CA ALA A 7 -13.24 -10.84 -3.84
C ALA A 7 -11.70 -10.83 -3.87
N GLN A 8 -11.08 -11.30 -4.96
CA GLN A 8 -9.64 -11.29 -5.14
C GLN A 8 -9.07 -9.88 -5.23
N SER A 9 -9.73 -8.97 -5.96
CA SER A 9 -9.33 -7.58 -6.07
C SER A 9 -9.39 -6.85 -4.73
N ARG A 10 -10.45 -7.05 -3.95
CA ARG A 10 -10.57 -6.50 -2.59
C ARG A 10 -9.51 -7.07 -1.64
N HIS A 11 -9.25 -8.37 -1.70
CA HIS A 11 -8.18 -8.99 -0.91
C HIS A 11 -6.79 -8.45 -1.30
N LEU A 12 -6.52 -8.29 -2.59
CA LEU A 12 -5.26 -7.76 -3.09
C LEU A 12 -5.06 -6.31 -2.65
N ALA A 13 -6.10 -5.48 -2.79
CA ALA A 13 -6.08 -4.09 -2.31
C ALA A 13 -5.85 -3.99 -0.80
N GLY A 14 -6.54 -4.82 -0.01
CA GLY A 14 -6.32 -4.91 1.44
C GLY A 14 -4.88 -5.34 1.78
N SER A 15 -4.31 -6.27 1.02
CA SER A 15 -2.94 -6.75 1.21
C SER A 15 -1.91 -5.66 0.90
N PHE A 16 -2.10 -4.89 -0.17
CA PHE A 16 -1.23 -3.74 -0.49
C PHE A 16 -1.27 -2.69 0.61
N ARG A 17 -2.47 -2.31 1.09
CA ARG A 17 -2.63 -1.36 2.19
C ARG A 17 -1.94 -1.83 3.46
N ALA A 18 -2.15 -3.09 3.85
CA ALA A 18 -1.51 -3.67 5.02
C ALA A 18 0.02 -3.67 4.90
N TYR A 19 0.55 -3.97 3.71
CA TYR A 19 1.98 -3.96 3.46
C TYR A 19 2.58 -2.55 3.54
N GLY A 20 1.92 -1.55 2.94
CA GLY A 20 2.34 -0.14 3.02
C GLY A 20 2.35 0.37 4.46
N LEU A 21 1.30 0.06 5.23
CA LEU A 21 1.21 0.42 6.65
C LEU A 21 2.28 -0.29 7.49
N GLY A 22 2.53 -1.57 7.21
CA GLY A 22 3.58 -2.35 7.88
C GLY A 22 4.97 -1.77 7.65
N GLN A 23 5.29 -1.37 6.42
CA GLN A 23 6.53 -0.67 6.08
C GLN A 23 6.70 0.64 6.83
N LEU A 24 5.66 1.49 6.84
CA LEU A 24 5.69 2.75 7.58
C LEU A 24 5.84 2.52 9.10
N ALA A 25 5.13 1.55 9.66
CA ALA A 25 5.21 1.23 11.08
C ALA A 25 6.60 0.71 11.47
N ALA A 26 7.19 -0.18 10.67
CA ALA A 26 8.50 -0.74 10.94
C ALA A 26 9.63 0.27 10.76
N PHE A 27 9.70 0.91 9.58
CA PHE A 27 10.84 1.75 9.19
C PHE A 27 10.65 3.23 9.50
N GLY A 28 9.41 3.72 9.48
CA GLY A 28 9.11 5.09 9.86
C GLY A 28 9.40 5.33 11.34
N TYR A 29 8.97 4.42 12.21
CA TYR A 29 9.25 4.52 13.65
C TYR A 29 10.74 4.42 13.96
N SER A 30 11.45 3.42 13.40
CA SER A 30 12.90 3.28 13.59
C SER A 30 13.67 4.47 13.01
N GLY A 31 13.21 5.01 11.87
CA GLY A 31 13.81 6.16 11.22
C GLY A 31 13.70 7.42 12.07
N ILE A 32 12.57 7.64 12.73
CA ILE A 32 12.38 8.76 13.68
C ILE A 32 13.34 8.61 14.87
N GLN A 33 13.44 7.41 15.46
CA GLN A 33 14.33 7.18 16.61
C GLN A 33 15.81 7.39 16.26
N ALA A 34 16.21 7.06 15.04
CA ALA A 34 17.59 7.19 14.57
C ALA A 34 17.88 8.55 13.89
N GLU A 35 16.93 9.50 13.91
CA GLU A 35 16.98 10.77 13.17
C GLU A 35 17.25 10.61 11.65
N ALA A 36 16.96 9.44 11.11
CA ALA A 36 17.14 9.08 9.72
C ALA A 36 15.90 9.47 8.90
N TRP A 37 15.68 10.77 8.72
CA TRP A 37 14.51 11.33 8.03
C TRP A 37 14.32 10.84 6.59
N TRP A 38 15.42 10.49 5.91
CA TRP A 38 15.34 9.87 4.58
C TRP A 38 14.59 8.53 4.62
N THR A 39 14.85 7.69 5.62
CA THR A 39 14.15 6.41 5.81
C THR A 39 12.68 6.62 6.09
N VAL A 40 12.35 7.65 6.89
CA VAL A 40 10.96 8.04 7.17
C VAL A 40 10.25 8.43 5.88
N ALA A 41 10.84 9.33 5.08
CA ALA A 41 10.27 9.79 3.81
C ALA A 41 10.11 8.64 2.80
N LEU A 42 11.08 7.73 2.73
CA LEU A 42 11.01 6.56 1.86
C LEU A 42 9.88 5.62 2.29
N SER A 43 9.74 5.33 3.58
CA SER A 43 8.68 4.46 4.10
C SER A 43 7.28 5.04 3.88
N ALA A 44 7.11 6.36 4.02
CA ALA A 44 5.86 7.05 3.70
C ALA A 44 5.56 7.00 2.19
N SER A 45 6.58 7.12 1.35
CA SER A 45 6.44 7.01 -0.11
C SER A 45 5.98 5.61 -0.52
N PHE A 46 6.49 4.56 0.12
CA PHE A 46 6.01 3.20 -0.08
C PHE A 46 4.53 3.04 0.28
N LEU A 47 4.08 3.61 1.41
CA LEU A 47 2.66 3.61 1.76
C LEU A 47 1.80 4.21 0.64
N LEU A 48 2.18 5.36 0.10
CA LEU A 48 1.44 6.01 -0.99
C LEU A 48 1.43 5.16 -2.27
N ILE A 49 2.56 4.54 -2.64
CA ILE A 49 2.63 3.67 -3.82
C ILE A 49 1.69 2.47 -3.66
N PHE A 50 1.66 1.85 -2.49
CA PHE A 50 0.78 0.71 -2.24
C PHE A 50 -0.69 1.11 -2.13
N GLU A 51 -1.00 2.31 -1.64
CA GLU A 51 -2.35 2.86 -1.68
C GLU A 51 -2.82 3.06 -3.13
N MET A 52 -1.96 3.61 -4.00
CA MET A 52 -2.26 3.74 -5.43
C MET A 52 -2.43 2.37 -6.11
N ALA A 53 -1.59 1.39 -5.77
CA ALA A 53 -1.74 0.02 -6.28
C ALA A 53 -3.05 -0.64 -5.82
N ALA A 54 -3.47 -0.38 -4.58
CA ALA A 54 -4.76 -0.84 -4.05
C ALA A 54 -5.94 -0.22 -4.82
N LEU A 55 -5.88 1.08 -5.10
CA LEU A 55 -6.90 1.77 -5.91
C LEU A 55 -6.96 1.21 -7.33
N ILE A 56 -5.82 0.94 -7.97
CA ILE A 56 -5.77 0.33 -9.29
C ILE A 56 -6.38 -1.08 -9.28
N ALA A 57 -6.10 -1.87 -8.24
CA ALA A 57 -6.69 -3.21 -8.10
C ALA A 57 -8.22 -3.16 -7.93
N LEU A 58 -8.76 -2.10 -7.33
CA LEU A 58 -10.20 -1.90 -7.15
C LEU A 58 -10.88 -1.24 -8.35
N LYS A 59 -10.13 -0.52 -9.19
CA LYS A 59 -10.66 0.22 -10.34
C LYS A 59 -11.52 -0.66 -11.26
N ASP A 60 -11.10 -1.89 -11.52
CA ASP A 60 -11.86 -2.80 -12.38
C ASP A 60 -13.12 -3.36 -11.70
N VAL A 61 -13.18 -3.35 -10.36
CA VAL A 61 -14.38 -3.72 -9.59
C VAL A 61 -15.39 -2.58 -9.58
N GLU A 62 -14.91 -1.34 -9.36
CA GLU A 62 -15.79 -0.16 -9.29
C GLU A 62 -16.39 0.21 -10.65
N ASN A 63 -15.68 -0.03 -11.77
CA ASN A 63 -16.21 0.23 -13.12
C ASN A 63 -17.24 -0.81 -13.60
N LEU A 64 -17.44 -1.93 -12.87
CA LEU A 64 -18.43 -2.96 -13.17
C LEU A 64 -19.78 -2.74 -12.44
N GLN A 65 -19.87 -1.74 -11.56
CA GLN A 65 -21.11 -1.29 -10.89
C GLN A 65 -21.76 -0.12 -11.63
#